data_AF-A0A958FV53-F1
#
_entry.id   AF-A0A958FV53-F1
#
_cell.length_a   1.000
_cell.length_b   1.000
_cell.length_c   1.000
_cell.angle_alpha   90.00
_cell.angle_beta   90.00
_cell.angle_gamma   90.00
#
_symmetry.space_group_name_H-M   'P 1'
#
loop_
_entity.id
_entity.type
_entity.pdbx_description
1 polymer ?
#
loop_
_entity_poly.entity_id
_entity_poly.type
_entity_poly.pdbx_seq_one_letter_code
_entity_poly.pdbx_strand_id
1 'polypeptide(L)'
;MNRKHTNGFTLTELMVTMVIIGTLCGLLIATILGMRGKDAISNTAQMIYDDLITIRSRAVATARVHRIRFISDTSWVKEYYESTNSPPSWVQMGDIRHMPNDTNLIAGALDNAGGNLESTARGLFQFQNGASGTPYVSLEAKGSTQTKSIYVYTGGAIEIRTQ
;
A
#
# COMPACT_ATOMS: atom_id res chain seq x y z
N MET A 1 5.53 -7.08 -67.35
CA MET A 1 5.35 -6.00 -66.34
C MET A 1 4.08 -6.32 -65.56
N ASN A 2 4.19 -7.10 -64.49
CA ASN A 2 3.04 -7.59 -63.71
C ASN A 2 2.52 -6.49 -62.78
N ARG A 3 1.33 -5.95 -63.07
CA ARG A 3 0.61 -5.05 -62.17
C ARG A 3 0.01 -5.90 -61.04
N LYS A 4 0.58 -5.78 -59.83
CA LYS A 4 -0.05 -6.31 -58.61
C LYS A 4 -1.38 -5.58 -58.44
N HIS A 5 -2.49 -6.32 -58.51
CA HIS A 5 -3.81 -5.82 -58.12
C HIS A 5 -3.75 -5.48 -56.63
N THR A 6 -3.75 -4.18 -56.31
CA THR A 6 -4.03 -3.68 -54.96
C THR A 6 -5.52 -3.89 -54.70
N ASN A 7 -5.87 -5.02 -54.08
CA ASN A 7 -7.23 -5.27 -53.62
C ASN A 7 -7.53 -4.25 -52.50
N GLY A 8 -8.44 -3.32 -52.76
CA GLY A 8 -8.93 -2.36 -51.77
C GLY A 8 -9.83 -3.03 -50.73
N PHE A 9 -9.87 -2.47 -49.53
CA PHE A 9 -10.76 -2.92 -48.45
C PHE A 9 -12.22 -2.66 -48.82
N THR A 10 -13.10 -3.65 -48.62
CA THR A 10 -14.53 -3.46 -48.86
C THR A 10 -15.18 -2.70 -47.69
N LEU A 11 -16.24 -1.93 -47.97
CA LEU A 11 -16.92 -1.14 -46.94
C LEU A 11 -17.51 -2.02 -45.83
N THR A 12 -17.99 -3.22 -46.19
CA THR A 12 -18.46 -4.23 -45.24
C THR A 12 -17.34 -4.76 -44.35
N GLU A 13 -16.16 -4.99 -44.90
CA GLU A 13 -15.00 -5.46 -44.13
C GLU A 13 -14.48 -4.38 -43.16
N LEU A 14 -14.59 -3.10 -43.55
CA LEU A 14 -14.28 -1.97 -42.68
C LEU A 14 -15.31 -1.83 -41.52
N MET A 15 -16.60 -2.05 -41.79
CA MET A 15 -17.62 -2.08 -40.73
C MET A 15 -17.40 -3.24 -39.75
N VAL A 16 -17.14 -4.45 -40.25
CA VAL A 16 -16.89 -5.63 -39.41
C VAL A 16 -15.64 -5.43 -38.55
N THR A 17 -14.55 -4.91 -39.12
CA THR A 17 -13.32 -4.64 -38.36
C THR A 17 -13.53 -3.59 -37.27
N MET A 18 -14.26 -2.51 -37.54
CA MET A 18 -14.59 -1.50 -36.52
C MET A 18 -15.42 -2.09 -35.36
N VAL A 19 -16.38 -2.97 -35.65
CA VAL A 19 -17.18 -3.66 -34.63
C VAL A 19 -16.31 -4.59 -33.77
N ILE A 20 -15.40 -5.34 -34.40
CA ILE A 20 -14.47 -6.22 -33.69
C ILE A 20 -13.52 -5.40 -32.79
N ILE A 21 -12.94 -4.32 -33.31
CA ILE A 21 -12.05 -3.45 -32.50
C ILE A 21 -12.82 -2.82 -31.34
N GLY A 22 -14.05 -2.33 -31.57
CA GLY A 22 -14.88 -1.74 -30.53
C GLY A 22 -15.19 -2.70 -29.38
N THR A 23 -15.54 -3.94 -29.70
CA THR A 23 -15.83 -4.97 -28.69
C THR A 23 -14.58 -5.37 -27.90
N LEU A 24 -13.43 -5.52 -28.57
CA LEU A 24 -12.14 -5.80 -27.92
C LEU A 24 -11.70 -4.66 -26.99
N CYS A 25 -11.81 -3.40 -27.44
CA CYS A 25 -11.49 -2.23 -26.63
C CYS A 25 -12.37 -2.17 -25.37
N GLY A 26 -13.67 -2.47 -25.47
CA GLY A 26 -14.58 -2.50 -24.32
C GLY A 26 -14.13 -3.50 -23.24
N LEU A 27 -13.78 -4.72 -23.64
CA LEU A 27 -13.27 -5.74 -22.71
C LEU A 27 -11.93 -5.34 -22.09
N LEU A 28 -11.03 -4.76 -22.88
CA LEU A 28 -9.71 -4.33 -22.42
C LEU A 28 -9.80 -3.27 -21.32
N ILE A 29 -10.67 -2.27 -21.47
CA ILE A 29 -10.84 -1.19 -20.49
C ILE A 29 -11.28 -1.74 -19.13
N ALA A 30 -12.27 -2.63 -19.10
CA ALA A 30 -12.75 -3.24 -17.86
C ALA A 30 -11.65 -4.03 -17.14
N THR A 31 -10.81 -4.74 -17.92
CA THR A 31 -9.70 -5.53 -17.39
C THR A 31 -8.61 -4.65 -16.78
N ILE A 32 -8.24 -3.56 -17.45
CA ILE A 32 -7.21 -2.62 -16.97
C ILE A 32 -7.64 -1.95 -15.67
N LEU A 33 -8.91 -1.53 -15.54
CA LEU A 33 -9.42 -0.93 -14.31
C LEU A 33 -9.32 -1.90 -13.12
N GLY A 34 -9.62 -3.18 -13.32
CA GLY A 34 -9.49 -4.21 -12.28
C GLY A 34 -8.05 -4.50 -11.85
N MET A 35 -7.07 -4.35 -12.75
CA MET A 35 -5.65 -4.57 -12.44
C MET A 35 -5.04 -3.40 -11.66
N ARG A 36 -5.39 -2.15 -12.01
CA ARG A 36 -4.81 -0.96 -11.37
C ARG A 36 -5.02 -0.92 -9.86
N GLY A 37 -6.21 -1.32 -9.38
CA GLY A 37 -6.49 -1.41 -7.94
C GLY A 37 -5.60 -2.43 -7.24
N LYS A 38 -5.42 -3.62 -7.83
CA LYS A 38 -4.58 -4.71 -7.27
C LYS A 38 -3.12 -4.29 -7.13
N ASP A 39 -2.58 -3.70 -8.18
CA ASP A 39 -1.19 -3.26 -8.22
C ASP A 39 -0.95 -2.14 -7.21
N ALA A 40 -1.90 -1.20 -7.10
CA ALA A 40 -1.82 -0.11 -6.14
C ALA A 40 -1.78 -0.62 -4.69
N ILE A 41 -2.69 -1.54 -4.28
CA ILE A 41 -2.64 -2.09 -2.90
C ILE A 41 -1.33 -2.84 -2.68
N SER A 42 -0.88 -3.64 -3.64
CA SER A 42 0.34 -4.44 -3.49
C SER A 42 1.58 -3.56 -3.31
N ASN A 43 1.68 -2.48 -4.10
CA ASN A 43 2.78 -1.52 -3.98
C ASN A 43 2.73 -0.78 -2.64
N THR A 44 1.56 -0.32 -2.20
CA THR A 44 1.39 0.34 -0.90
C THR A 44 1.74 -0.59 0.26
N ALA A 45 1.31 -1.85 0.19
CA ALA A 45 1.62 -2.85 1.21
C ALA A 45 3.13 -3.09 1.31
N GLN A 46 3.82 -3.19 0.16
CA GLN A 46 5.27 -3.33 0.12
C GLN A 46 5.98 -2.09 0.67
N MET A 47 5.51 -0.89 0.35
CA MET A 47 6.10 0.35 0.88
C MET A 47 6.00 0.44 2.41
N ILE A 48 4.86 0.05 2.98
CA ILE A 48 4.67 0.00 4.43
C ILE A 48 5.58 -1.08 5.04
N TYR A 49 5.68 -2.25 4.40
CA TYR A 49 6.59 -3.32 4.83
C TYR A 49 8.06 -2.86 4.86
N ASP A 50 8.53 -2.20 3.81
CA ASP A 50 9.89 -1.68 3.72
C ASP A 50 10.15 -0.60 4.78
N ASP A 51 9.17 0.25 5.04
CA ASP A 51 9.23 1.24 6.11
C ASP A 51 9.26 0.57 7.50
N LEU A 52 8.53 -0.53 7.71
CA LEU A 52 8.58 -1.32 8.95
C LEU A 52 9.96 -1.92 9.19
N ILE A 53 10.57 -2.51 8.17
CA ILE A 53 11.97 -3.00 8.25
C ILE A 53 12.93 -1.84 8.55
N THR A 54 12.72 -0.69 7.90
CA THR A 54 13.55 0.49 8.09
C THR A 54 13.47 1.01 9.52
N ILE A 55 12.26 1.17 10.09
CA ILE A 55 12.13 1.65 11.47
C ILE A 55 12.69 0.63 12.46
N ARG A 56 12.56 -0.68 12.19
CA ARG A 56 13.11 -1.73 13.03
C ARG A 56 14.63 -1.69 13.08
N SER A 57 15.26 -1.66 11.91
CA SER A 57 16.72 -1.58 11.81
C SER A 57 17.28 -0.32 12.45
N ARG A 58 16.62 0.83 12.28
CA ARG A 58 17.02 2.09 12.94
C ARG A 58 16.80 2.05 14.44
N ALA A 59 15.70 1.49 14.92
CA ALA A 59 15.44 1.38 16.35
C ALA A 59 16.54 0.60 17.09
N VAL A 60 16.99 -0.49 16.48
CA VAL A 60 18.13 -1.27 16.99
C VAL A 60 19.44 -0.49 16.88
N ALA A 61 19.71 0.15 15.74
CA ALA A 61 20.96 0.86 15.50
C ALA A 61 21.16 2.08 16.41
N THR A 62 20.09 2.85 16.69
CA THR A 62 20.18 4.06 17.51
C THR A 62 19.81 3.83 18.97
N ALA A 63 19.41 2.61 19.35
CA ALA A 63 18.84 2.29 20.65
C ALA A 63 17.66 3.20 21.07
N ARG A 64 16.82 3.61 20.10
CA ARG A 64 15.66 4.51 20.32
C ARG A 64 14.39 3.88 19.79
N VAL A 65 13.26 4.21 20.42
CA VAL A 65 11.95 3.77 19.93
C VAL A 65 11.64 4.51 18.63
N HIS A 66 11.27 3.76 17.60
CA HIS A 66 10.78 4.29 16.33
C HIS A 66 9.35 3.83 16.11
N ARG A 67 8.58 4.59 15.34
CA ARG A 67 7.23 4.20 14.98
C ARG A 67 6.84 4.60 13.57
N ILE A 68 5.83 3.91 13.03
CA ILE A 68 5.03 4.41 11.93
C ILE A 68 3.75 5.00 12.51
N ARG A 69 3.49 6.26 12.18
CA ARG A 69 2.23 6.95 12.51
C ARG A 69 1.42 7.16 11.24
N PHE A 70 0.20 6.64 11.25
CA PHE A 70 -0.78 6.93 10.21
C PHE A 70 -1.43 8.28 10.53
N ILE A 71 -1.24 9.27 9.65
CA ILE A 71 -1.74 10.64 9.84
C ILE A 71 -3.19 10.74 9.36
N SER A 72 -3.52 10.00 8.31
CA SER A 72 -4.84 9.90 7.72
C SER A 72 -5.03 8.50 7.12
N ASP A 73 -6.22 8.23 6.59
CA ASP A 73 -6.53 7.00 5.87
C ASP A 73 -5.70 6.80 4.59
N THR A 74 -4.93 7.80 4.19
CA THR A 74 -4.14 7.82 2.94
C THR A 74 -2.71 8.27 3.14
N SER A 75 -2.24 8.51 4.36
CA SER A 75 -0.89 9.01 4.59
C SER A 75 -0.28 8.53 5.90
N TRP A 76 1.04 8.33 5.89
CA TRP A 76 1.79 7.89 7.05
C TRP A 76 3.18 8.51 7.10
N VAL A 77 3.77 8.49 8.28
CA VAL A 77 5.09 9.04 8.55
C VAL A 77 5.87 8.15 9.50
N LYS A 78 7.20 8.15 9.36
CA LYS A 78 8.10 7.49 10.30
C LYS A 78 8.55 8.50 11.34
N GLU A 79 8.57 8.10 12.61
CA GLU A 79 8.97 8.97 13.71
C GLU A 79 9.92 8.23 14.66
N TYR A 80 10.72 8.96 15.41
CA TYR A 80 11.48 8.44 16.54
C TYR A 80 11.21 9.24 17.79
N TYR A 81 11.34 8.59 18.95
CA TYR A 81 11.15 9.24 20.24
C TYR A 81 12.45 9.92 20.68
N GLU A 82 12.40 11.23 20.92
CA GLU A 82 13.51 12.01 21.45
C GLU A 82 13.24 12.38 22.91
N SER A 83 13.90 11.67 23.83
CA SER A 83 13.77 11.92 25.27
C SER A 83 14.53 13.14 25.75
N THR A 84 15.47 13.68 24.94
CA THR A 84 16.26 14.87 25.31
C THR A 84 15.49 16.18 25.11
N ASN A 85 14.37 16.16 24.37
CA ASN A 85 13.54 17.34 24.19
C ASN A 85 12.81 17.69 25.50
N SER A 86 12.57 18.98 25.73
CA SER A 86 11.73 19.48 26.83
C SER A 86 10.51 20.21 26.25
N PRO A 87 9.32 19.58 26.21
CA PRO A 87 9.00 18.21 26.63
C PRO A 87 9.48 17.13 25.64
N PRO A 88 9.66 15.87 26.10
CA PRO A 88 9.96 14.74 25.22
C PRO A 88 8.93 14.62 24.12
N SER A 89 9.39 14.42 22.88
CA SER A 89 8.52 14.49 21.71
C SER A 89 8.91 13.48 20.64
N TRP A 90 7.94 13.18 19.79
CA TRP A 90 8.16 12.39 18.59
C TRP A 90 8.66 13.30 17.47
N VAL A 91 9.76 12.90 16.85
CA VAL A 91 10.38 13.66 15.77
C VAL A 91 10.20 12.90 14.46
N GLN A 92 9.69 13.61 13.44
CA GLN A 92 9.48 13.07 12.10
C GLN A 92 10.81 12.75 11.40
N MET A 93 10.84 11.59 10.74
CA MET A 93 11.97 11.09 9.98
C MET A 93 11.63 11.06 8.49
N GLY A 94 12.07 12.09 7.77
CA GLY A 94 11.84 12.24 6.33
C GLY A 94 10.46 12.79 6.01
N ASP A 95 10.00 12.59 4.77
CA ASP A 95 8.75 13.13 4.26
C ASP A 95 7.52 12.29 4.65
N ILE A 96 6.35 12.92 4.60
CA ILE A 96 5.06 12.24 4.72
C ILE A 96 4.83 11.41 3.46
N ARG A 97 4.62 10.10 3.63
CA ARG A 97 4.27 9.21 2.54
C ARG A 97 2.77 9.22 2.29
N HIS A 98 2.40 9.14 1.02
CA HIS A 98 1.03 9.15 0.57
C HIS A 98 0.72 7.86 -0.18
N MET A 99 -0.45 7.30 0.11
CA MET A 99 -1.02 6.20 -0.64
C MET A 99 -1.42 6.70 -2.04
N PRO A 100 -1.30 5.86 -3.08
CA PRO A 100 -1.94 6.11 -4.37
C PRO A 100 -3.43 6.39 -4.20
N ASN A 101 -3.99 7.22 -5.10
CA ASN A 101 -5.39 7.66 -5.04
C ASN A 101 -6.42 6.52 -5.00
N ASP A 102 -6.03 5.34 -5.48
CA ASP A 102 -6.87 4.14 -5.60
C ASP A 102 -6.78 3.23 -4.36
N THR A 103 -6.11 3.66 -3.29
CA THR A 103 -5.92 2.87 -2.05
C THR A 103 -6.18 3.70 -0.80
N ASN A 104 -6.66 3.03 0.25
CA ASN A 104 -6.87 3.61 1.57
C ASN A 104 -6.70 2.56 2.67
N LEU A 105 -6.47 3.04 3.89
CA LEU A 105 -6.60 2.24 5.10
C LEU A 105 -8.06 1.89 5.32
N ILE A 106 -8.29 0.65 5.74
CA ILE A 106 -9.62 0.24 6.19
C ILE A 106 -9.90 0.89 7.54
N ALA A 107 -11.06 1.50 7.72
CA ALA A 107 -11.47 2.02 9.03
C ALA A 107 -11.46 0.87 10.06
N GLY A 108 -10.73 1.04 11.15
CA GLY A 108 -10.51 -0.03 12.13
C GLY A 108 -9.35 -0.99 11.82
N ALA A 109 -8.57 -0.75 10.76
CA ALA A 109 -7.26 -1.38 10.56
C ALA A 109 -6.28 -1.16 11.74
N LEU A 110 -6.62 -0.27 12.66
CA LEU A 110 -5.89 0.08 13.88
C LEU A 110 -6.76 -0.11 15.13
N ASP A 111 -7.68 -1.08 15.12
CA ASP A 111 -8.84 -1.18 16.02
C ASP A 111 -8.57 -1.39 17.52
N ASN A 112 -7.35 -1.25 18.02
CA ASN A 112 -7.16 -1.03 19.45
C ASN A 112 -6.06 0.00 19.72
N ALA A 113 -6.50 1.18 20.15
CA ALA A 113 -5.78 2.29 20.76
C ALA A 113 -4.65 2.94 19.91
N GLY A 114 -4.99 4.01 19.19
CA GLY A 114 -4.01 5.06 18.88
C GLY A 114 -2.98 4.73 17.80
N GLY A 115 -3.27 3.78 16.92
CA GLY A 115 -2.88 3.86 15.51
C GLY A 115 -1.42 3.75 15.11
N ASN A 116 -0.50 3.49 16.02
CA ASN A 116 0.93 3.50 15.73
C ASN A 116 1.55 2.12 15.90
N LEU A 117 2.42 1.76 14.95
CA LEU A 117 3.27 0.57 15.06
C LEU A 117 4.64 0.99 15.55
N GLU A 118 4.98 0.62 16.79
CA GLU A 118 6.24 1.01 17.41
C GLU A 118 7.24 -0.16 17.38
N SER A 119 8.47 0.12 16.94
CA SER A 119 9.62 -0.75 17.13
C SER A 119 10.42 -0.29 18.34
N THR A 120 10.59 -1.20 19.29
CA THR A 120 11.47 -1.03 20.43
C THR A 120 12.94 -1.03 20.01
N ALA A 121 13.83 -0.55 20.90
CA ALA A 121 15.28 -0.62 20.71
C ALA A 121 15.82 -2.07 20.57
N ARG A 122 15.01 -3.07 20.91
CA ARG A 122 15.33 -4.50 20.72
C ARG A 122 14.84 -5.06 19.39
N GLY A 123 14.24 -4.23 18.53
CA GLY A 123 13.70 -4.64 17.24
C GLY A 123 12.42 -5.48 17.36
N LEU A 124 11.73 -5.40 18.50
CA LEU A 124 10.41 -5.99 18.72
C LEU A 124 9.33 -4.94 18.40
N PHE A 125 8.23 -5.35 17.80
CA PHE A 125 7.08 -4.48 17.57
C PHE A 125 6.08 -4.57 18.71
N GLN A 126 5.53 -3.42 19.09
CA GLN A 126 4.51 -3.30 20.13
C GLN A 126 3.45 -2.28 19.72
N PHE A 127 2.26 -2.41 20.29
CA PHE A 127 1.25 -1.37 20.25
C PHE A 127 1.58 -0.25 21.24
N GLN A 128 1.21 0.98 20.88
CA GLN A 128 1.08 2.04 21.86
C GLN A 128 -0.02 1.66 22.88
N ASN A 129 0.15 2.01 24.16
CA ASN A 129 -0.82 1.78 25.25
C ASN A 129 -1.10 0.32 25.69
N GLY A 130 -0.26 -0.65 25.35
CA GLY A 130 -0.38 -2.00 25.93
C GLY A 130 -1.60 -2.79 25.45
N ALA A 131 -2.14 -2.44 24.26
CA ALA A 131 -3.19 -3.21 23.62
C ALA A 131 -2.73 -4.66 23.39
N SER A 132 -3.60 -5.62 23.74
CA SER A 132 -3.34 -7.04 23.56
C SER A 132 -3.74 -7.51 22.16
N GLY A 133 -2.83 -8.08 21.40
CA GLY A 133 -3.13 -8.66 20.09
C GLY A 133 -1.91 -8.73 19.17
N THR A 134 -2.11 -9.19 17.94
CA THR A 134 -1.10 -9.07 16.87
C THR A 134 -1.37 -7.77 16.12
N PRO A 135 -0.45 -6.78 16.13
CA PRO A 135 -0.60 -5.60 15.30
C PRO A 135 -0.79 -5.96 13.84
N TYR A 136 -1.78 -5.36 13.20
CA TYR A 136 -1.94 -5.47 11.77
C TYR A 136 -2.33 -4.13 11.18
N VAL A 137 -2.08 -3.96 9.89
CA VAL A 137 -2.51 -2.80 9.08
C VAL A 137 -3.20 -3.36 7.85
N SER A 138 -4.47 -3.01 7.67
CA SER A 138 -5.26 -3.41 6.51
C SER A 138 -5.45 -2.27 5.53
N LEU A 139 -5.26 -2.60 4.25
CA LEU A 139 -5.39 -1.74 3.09
C LEU A 139 -6.51 -2.28 2.20
N GLU A 140 -7.27 -1.38 1.61
CA GLU A 140 -8.26 -1.70 0.57
C GLU A 140 -8.01 -0.87 -0.69
N ALA A 141 -8.42 -1.41 -1.85
CA ALA A 141 -8.54 -0.61 -3.07
C ALA A 141 -9.91 0.03 -3.11
N LYS A 142 -9.95 1.31 -3.48
CA LYS A 142 -11.21 2.03 -3.66
C LYS A 142 -12.07 1.35 -4.72
N GLY A 143 -13.34 1.08 -4.36
CA GLY A 143 -14.29 0.42 -5.24
C GLY A 143 -14.03 -1.08 -5.44
N SER A 144 -13.18 -1.70 -4.61
CA SER A 144 -12.94 -3.14 -4.58
C SER A 144 -13.26 -3.72 -3.20
N THR A 145 -13.60 -5.01 -3.16
CA THR A 145 -13.69 -5.78 -1.90
C THR A 145 -12.36 -6.42 -1.51
N GLN A 146 -11.31 -6.22 -2.32
CA GLN A 146 -10.01 -6.83 -2.07
C GLN A 146 -9.27 -6.08 -0.97
N THR A 147 -8.72 -6.85 -0.03
CA THR A 147 -7.99 -6.30 1.09
C THR A 147 -6.62 -6.95 1.21
N LYS A 148 -5.62 -6.17 1.62
CA LYS A 148 -4.33 -6.70 2.04
C LYS A 148 -4.05 -6.27 3.46
N SER A 149 -3.67 -7.23 4.29
CA SER A 149 -3.38 -7.00 5.70
C SER A 149 -1.93 -7.36 5.99
N ILE A 150 -1.20 -6.44 6.59
CA ILE A 150 0.17 -6.62 7.04
C ILE A 150 0.09 -6.95 8.52
N TYR A 151 0.42 -8.18 8.91
CA TYR A 151 0.51 -8.61 10.30
C TYR A 151 1.94 -8.43 10.79
N VAL A 152 2.06 -7.92 12.00
CA VAL A 152 3.31 -7.66 12.69
C VAL A 152 3.26 -8.42 14.01
N TYR A 153 4.18 -9.35 14.21
CA TYR A 153 4.24 -10.16 15.41
C TYR A 153 5.18 -9.54 16.43
N THR A 154 4.89 -9.75 17.72
CA THR A 154 5.71 -9.24 18.84
C THR A 154 7.16 -9.73 18.77
N GLY A 155 7.43 -10.90 18.18
CA GLY A 155 8.78 -11.41 17.89
C GLY A 155 9.51 -10.72 16.73
N GLY A 156 8.90 -9.71 16.10
CA GLY A 156 9.48 -8.96 14.99
C GLY A 156 9.27 -9.59 13.61
N ALA A 157 8.54 -10.70 13.51
CA ALA A 157 8.12 -11.23 12.21
C ALA A 157 7.05 -10.30 11.59
N ILE A 158 7.12 -10.10 10.27
CA ILE A 158 6.15 -9.31 9.51
C ILE A 158 5.65 -10.18 8.37
N GLU A 159 4.34 -10.28 8.19
CA GLU A 159 3.69 -11.11 7.18
C GLU A 159 2.65 -10.29 6.40
N ILE A 160 2.61 -10.43 5.08
CA ILE A 160 1.57 -9.80 4.23
C ILE A 160 0.57 -10.88 3.83
N ARG A 161 -0.71 -10.66 4.15
CA ARG A 161 -1.82 -11.52 3.75
C ARG A 161 -2.74 -10.79 2.78
N THR A 162 -3.33 -11.54 1.86
CA THR A 162 -4.34 -11.03 0.93
C THR A 162 -5.65 -11.76 1.22
N GLN A 163 -6.74 -11.02 1.35
CA GLN A 163 -8.09 -11.57 1.50
C GLN A 163 -8.98 -11.11 0.35
#